data_AF-A0A552LMA2-F1
#
_entry.id   AF-A0A552LMA2-F1
#
_cell.length_a   1.000
_cell.length_b   1.000
_cell.length_c   1.000
_cell.angle_alpha   90.00
_cell.angle_beta   90.00
_cell.angle_gamma   90.00
#
_symmetry.space_group_name_H-M   'P 1'
#
loop_
_entity.id
_entity.type
_entity.pdbx_description
1 polymer ?
#
loop_
_entity_poly.entity_id
_entity_poly.type
_entity_poly.pdbx_seq_one_letter_code
_entity_poly.pdbx_strand_id
1 'polypeptide(L)' 'MQIPSKAIIPEDKLTRYLLVFRDKDDKSKFLAQAGFTLDNADSLQKAIIQLITVEDAIKDGKNEYGGWVELNIR' A
#
# COMPACT_ATOMS: atom_id res chain seq x y z
N MET A 1 12.21 -11.66 1.75
CA MET A 1 11.07 -12.49 2.22
C MET A 1 9.91 -12.15 1.31
N GLN A 2 9.34 -13.14 0.64
CA GLN A 2 8.19 -12.90 -0.24
C GLN A 2 6.94 -12.69 0.61
N ILE A 3 6.19 -11.61 0.35
CA ILE A 3 4.89 -11.41 0.99
C ILE A 3 3.93 -12.47 0.42
N PRO A 4 3.11 -13.14 1.24
CA PRO A 4 2.17 -14.12 0.73
C PRO A 4 1.27 -13.52 -0.35
N SER A 5 1.16 -14.20 -1.50
CA SER A 5 0.33 -13.77 -2.63
C SER A 5 -1.16 -13.63 -2.32
N LYS A 6 -1.60 -14.11 -1.15
CA LYS A 6 -2.96 -13.96 -0.61
C LYS A 6 -3.12 -12.76 0.33
N ALA A 7 -2.26 -11.75 0.22
CA ALA A 7 -2.40 -10.53 1.01
C ALA A 7 -3.78 -9.90 0.76
N ILE A 8 -4.58 -9.77 1.82
CA ILE A 8 -5.88 -9.12 1.76
C ILE A 8 -5.68 -7.65 2.10
N ILE A 9 -6.00 -6.77 1.16
CA ILE A 9 -6.05 -5.33 1.38
C ILE A 9 -7.53 -4.97 1.54
N PRO A 10 -7.99 -4.58 2.75
CA PRO A 10 -9.38 -4.17 2.93
C PRO A 10 -9.69 -2.95 2.07
N GLU A 11 -10.84 -2.96 1.40
CA GLU A 11 -11.28 -1.85 0.53
C GLU A 11 -11.27 -0.51 1.27
N ASP A 12 -11.77 -0.49 2.51
CA ASP A 12 -11.78 0.69 3.37
C ASP A 12 -10.40 1.30 3.62
N LYS A 13 -9.31 0.52 3.56
CA LYS A 13 -7.95 1.06 3.67
C LYS A 13 -7.57 1.87 2.43
N LEU A 14 -8.12 1.55 1.27
CA LEU A 14 -7.92 2.31 0.04
C LEU A 14 -8.85 3.53 0.04
N THR A 15 -10.16 3.28 0.14
CA THR A 15 -11.22 4.27 -0.12
C THR A 15 -11.47 5.24 1.03
N ARG A 16 -11.06 4.91 2.26
CA ARG A 16 -11.28 5.76 3.44
C ARG A 16 -9.99 6.24 4.10
N TYR A 17 -8.82 5.80 3.61
CA TYR A 17 -7.53 6.12 4.20
C TYR A 17 -6.48 6.54 3.18
N LEU A 18 -6.07 5.68 2.24
CA LEU A 18 -4.97 6.00 1.32
C LEU A 18 -5.36 7.05 0.27
N LEU A 19 -6.59 6.98 -0.26
CA LEU A 19 -7.08 7.83 -1.35
C LEU A 19 -7.91 9.02 -0.84
N VAL A 20 -7.92 9.25 0.47
CA VAL A 20 -8.62 10.36 1.11
C VAL A 20 -7.59 11.28 1.73
N PHE A 21 -7.77 12.59 1.56
CA PHE A 21 -6.89 13.58 2.15
C PHE A 21 -6.86 13.48 3.68
N ARG A 22 -5.65 13.59 4.25
CA ARG A 22 -5.44 13.63 5.70
C ARG A 22 -4.44 14.74 6.05
N ASP A 23 -4.64 15.40 7.19
CA ASP A 23 -3.73 16.47 7.61
C ASP A 23 -2.34 15.97 8.03
N LYS A 24 -2.23 14.69 8.40
CA LYS A 24 -0.98 14.04 8.82
C LYS A 24 -0.72 12.81 7.97
N ASP A 25 0.53 12.67 7.51
CA ASP A 25 1.03 11.54 6.71
C ASP A 25 0.17 11.27 5.46
N ASP A 26 -0.30 12.34 4.80
CA ASP A 26 -1.14 12.26 3.60
C ASP A 26 -0.44 11.47 2.50
N LYS A 27 -1.12 10.43 2.04
CA LYS A 27 -0.67 9.64 0.87
C LYS A 27 -1.50 9.96 -0.36
N SER A 28 -2.66 10.60 -0.19
CA SER A 28 -3.61 10.83 -1.28
C SER A 28 -3.04 11.77 -2.36
N LYS A 29 -2.37 12.86 -1.98
CA LYS A 29 -1.76 13.79 -2.93
C LYS A 29 -0.62 13.15 -3.73
N PHE A 30 0.21 12.35 -3.07
CA PHE A 30 1.29 11.62 -3.74
C PHE A 30 0.73 10.56 -4.69
N LEU A 31 -0.26 9.78 -4.26
CA LEU A 31 -0.91 8.76 -5.09
C LEU A 31 -1.66 9.38 -6.28
N ALA A 32 -2.25 10.56 -6.11
CA ALA A 32 -2.90 11.30 -7.19
C ALA A 32 -1.91 11.74 -8.29
N GLN A 33 -0.65 12.02 -7.95
CA GLN A 33 0.39 12.30 -8.96
C GLN A 33 0.67 11.09 -9.87
N ALA A 34 0.47 9.88 -9.35
CA ALA A 34 0.54 8.64 -10.13
C ALA A 34 -0.80 8.26 -10.79
N GLY A 35 -1.82 9.11 -10.69
CA GLY A 35 -3.15 8.89 -11.28
C GLY A 35 -4.10 8.04 -10.44
N PHE A 36 -3.76 7.72 -9.18
CA PHE A 36 -4.65 6.98 -8.30
C PHE A 36 -5.58 7.92 -7.52
N THR A 37 -6.89 7.70 -7.66
CA THR A 37 -7.97 8.45 -7.00
C THR A 37 -9.03 7.47 -6.48
N LEU A 38 -10.04 7.98 -5.77
CA LEU A 38 -11.16 7.16 -5.31
C LEU A 38 -11.87 6.43 -6.46
N ASP A 39 -11.94 7.03 -7.65
CA ASP A 39 -12.62 6.47 -8.82
C ASP A 39 -11.93 5.22 -9.37
N ASN A 40 -10.65 4.99 -9.03
CA ASN A 40 -9.87 3.86 -9.50
C ASN A 40 -9.15 3.10 -8.37
N ALA A 41 -9.77 3.02 -7.18
CA ALA A 41 -9.20 2.34 -6.02
C ALA A 41 -8.79 0.87 -6.30
N ASP A 42 -9.54 0.15 -7.13
CA ASP A 42 -9.18 -1.21 -7.59
C ASP A 42 -7.85 -1.24 -8.37
N SER A 43 -7.57 -0.20 -9.16
CA SER A 43 -6.30 -0.10 -9.89
C SER A 43 -5.11 0.09 -8.93
N LEU A 44 -5.29 0.88 -7.87
CA LEU A 44 -4.28 0.99 -6.80
C LEU A 44 -4.09 -0.36 -6.10
N GLN A 45 -5.17 -1.07 -5.79
CA GLN A 45 -5.10 -2.39 -5.15
C GLN A 45 -4.25 -3.36 -5.99
N LYS A 46 -4.55 -3.44 -7.29
CA LYS A 46 -3.81 -4.30 -8.23
C LYS A 46 -2.35 -3.92 -8.32
N ALA A 47 -2.03 -2.63 -8.37
CA ALA A 47 -0.65 -2.15 -8.39
C ALA A 47 0.11 -2.56 -7.11
N ILE A 48 -0.49 -2.43 -5.94
CA ILE A 48 0.13 -2.86 -4.67
C ILE A 48 0.33 -4.37 -4.66
N ILE A 49 -0.68 -5.17 -5.05
CA ILE A 49 -0.57 -6.63 -5.11
C ILE A 49 0.53 -7.07 -6.09
N GLN A 50 0.62 -6.42 -7.25
CA GLN A 50 1.69 -6.68 -8.22
C GLN A 50 3.06 -6.37 -7.60
N LEU A 51 3.21 -5.21 -6.96
CA LEU A 51 4.47 -4.78 -6.35
C LEU A 51 4.94 -5.75 -5.25
N ILE A 52 4.05 -6.15 -4.33
CA ILE A 52 4.42 -7.09 -3.24
C ILE A 52 4.71 -8.51 -3.73
N THR A 53 4.27 -8.86 -4.95
CA THR A 53 4.51 -10.17 -5.56
C THR A 53 5.85 -10.21 -6.30
N VAL A 54 6.26 -9.09 -6.89
CA VAL A 54 7.49 -8.98 -7.68
C VAL A 54 8.69 -8.69 -6.79
N GLU A 55 8.52 -7.80 -5.80
CA GLU A 55 9.63 -7.32 -4.99
C GLU A 55 9.87 -8.16 -3.74
N ASP A 56 11.15 -8.34 -3.40
CA ASP A 56 11.53 -8.96 -2.13
C ASP A 56 11.34 -7.99 -0.97
N ALA A 57 10.57 -8.41 0.03
CA ALA A 57 10.40 -7.65 1.25
C ALA A 57 11.53 -7.93 2.26
N ILE A 58 12.09 -6.89 2.85
CA ILE A 58 13.06 -6.96 3.93
C ILE A 58 12.32 -6.68 5.23
N LYS A 59 12.52 -7.53 6.26
CA LYS A 59 11.94 -7.26 7.58
C LYS A 59 12.59 -6.00 8.15
N ASP A 60 11.76 -5.02 8.47
CA ASP A 60 12.23 -3.69 8.88
C ASP A 60 11.86 -3.35 10.33
N GLY A 61 11.01 -4.16 10.97
CA GLY A 61 10.90 -4.16 12.43
C GLY A 61 9.59 -4.69 12.97
N LYS A 62 9.30 -4.32 14.22
CA LYS A 62 8.04 -4.63 14.91
C LYS A 62 7.59 -3.44 15.73
N ASN A 63 6.29 -3.15 15.71
CA ASN A 63 5.65 -2.16 16.56
C ASN A 63 4.43 -2.79 17.28
N GLU A 64 3.63 -1.95 17.94
CA GLU A 64 2.43 -2.35 18.68
C GLU A 64 1.35 -3.01 17.78
N TYR A 65 1.43 -2.82 16.47
CA TYR A 65 0.50 -3.40 15.48
C TYR A 65 1.03 -4.67 14.81
N GLY A 66 2.26 -5.10 15.14
CA GLY A 66 2.90 -6.29 14.56
C GLY A 66 4.21 -5.99 13.85
N GLY A 67 4.67 -6.97 13.06
CA GLY A 67 5.88 -6.80 12.24
C GLY A 67 5.59 -5.97 11.00
N TRP A 68 6.54 -5.15 10.58
CA TRP A 68 6.49 -4.44 9.30
C TRP A 68 7.70 -4.80 8.44
N VAL A 69 7.51 -4.66 7.14
CA VAL A 69 8.50 -4.99 6.11
C VAL A 69 8.58 -3.82 5.14
N GLU A 70 9.76 -3.60 4.58
CA GLU A 70 10.02 -2.64 3.52
C GLU A 70 10.24 -3.40 2.20
N LEU A 71 9.77 -2.83 1.10
CA LEU A 71 10.04 -3.36 -0.25
C LEU A 71 11.22 -2.59 -0.85
N ASN A 72 12.20 -3.31 -1.37
CA ASN A 72 13.35 -2.69 -2.02
C ASN A 72 13.07 -2.45 -3.51
N ILE A 73 12.35 -1.36 -3.80
CA ILE A 73 11.95 -0.97 -5.17
C ILE A 73 13.15 -0.28 -5.84
N ARG A 74 13.66 -0.82 -6.95
CA ARG A 74 14.80 -0.28 -7.72
C ARG A 74 14.38 0.63 -8.86
#